data_AF-A0A6A4VZ44-F1
#
_entry.id   AF-A0A6A4VZ44-F1
#
_cell.length_a   1.000
_cell.length_b   1.000
_cell.length_c   1.000
_cell.angle_alpha   90.00
_cell.angle_beta   90.00
_cell.angle_gamma   90.00
#
_symmetry.space_group_name_H-M   'P 1'
#
loop_
_entity.id
_entity.type
_entity.pdbx_description
1 polymer ?
#
loop_
_entity_poly.entity_id
_entity_poly.type
_entity_poly.pdbx_seq_one_letter_code
_entity_poly.pdbx_strand_id
1 'polypeptide(L)'
;MPERSDNLDRVLPAFPVHLMNATALEELRNKPDEAGPIWLGMESTAADPGDIYRQIKEFYFGDQEPGLTSIHQFNKVEGDRYFVTGVDAAVKAHAEVGLAPVYKYVIEQPPSIATPAIVAGKMGNKELHHLTWGEGD
;
A
#
# COMPACT_ATOMS: atom_id res chain seq x y z
N MET A 1 2.02 39.22 -12.10
CA MET A 1 2.24 37.76 -12.05
C MET A 1 2.65 37.43 -10.63
N PRO A 2 1.79 36.86 -9.79
CA PRO A 2 2.18 36.44 -8.44
C PRO A 2 2.73 35.01 -8.46
N GLU A 3 3.76 34.81 -7.64
CA GLU A 3 4.53 33.59 -7.44
C GLU A 3 3.63 32.41 -7.04
N ARG A 4 3.87 31.27 -7.70
CA ARG A 4 3.09 30.03 -7.57
C ARG A 4 3.96 28.89 -7.03
N SER A 5 4.79 29.17 -6.02
CA SER A 5 5.73 28.20 -5.44
C SER A 5 5.32 27.64 -4.06
N ASP A 6 4.42 28.29 -3.32
CA ASP A 6 4.31 28.05 -1.87
C ASP A 6 3.21 27.05 -1.44
N ASN A 7 2.69 26.22 -2.35
CA ASN A 7 1.57 25.32 -2.04
C ASN A 7 1.80 23.84 -2.38
N LEU A 8 3.01 23.46 -2.80
CA LEU A 8 3.33 22.05 -3.08
C LEU A 8 3.52 21.21 -1.81
N ASP A 9 3.79 21.84 -0.67
CA ASP A 9 3.95 21.15 0.62
C ASP A 9 2.61 20.74 1.28
N ARG A 10 1.46 21.10 0.68
CA ARG A 10 0.13 20.89 1.29
C ARG A 10 -0.73 19.80 0.66
N VAL A 11 -0.31 19.13 -0.42
CA VAL A 11 -1.23 18.25 -1.19
C VAL A 11 -0.62 16.92 -1.62
N LEU A 12 0.48 16.48 -1.00
CA LEU A 12 0.81 15.06 -1.07
C LEU A 12 0.28 14.40 0.21
N PRO A 13 -0.79 13.58 0.15
CA PRO A 13 -1.09 12.69 1.27
C PRO A 13 0.22 11.96 1.53
N ALA A 14 0.69 12.04 2.78
CA ALA A 14 1.93 11.42 3.20
C ALA A 14 1.96 10.01 2.60
N PHE A 15 2.78 9.83 1.55
CA PHE A 15 3.08 8.51 1.03
C PHE A 15 3.45 7.68 2.25
N PRO A 16 3.06 6.40 2.35
CA PRO A 16 3.10 5.72 3.61
C PRO A 16 4.55 5.32 3.96
N VAL A 17 5.34 6.31 4.41
CA VAL A 17 6.69 6.19 4.96
C VAL A 17 6.65 5.38 6.25
N HIS A 18 5.48 5.29 6.88
CA HIS A 18 5.19 4.43 8.02
C HIS A 18 5.34 2.93 7.71
N LEU A 19 5.35 2.49 6.45
CA LEU A 19 5.47 1.07 6.09
C LEU A 19 6.88 0.51 6.14
N MET A 20 7.87 1.40 6.04
CA MET A 20 9.27 1.03 6.33
C MET A 20 9.61 1.21 7.81
N ASN A 21 8.62 1.54 8.64
CA ASN A 21 8.77 1.65 10.08
C ASN A 21 8.30 0.35 10.75
N ALA A 22 9.26 -0.45 11.23
CA ALA A 22 8.97 -1.67 11.97
C ALA A 22 8.00 -1.45 13.15
N THR A 23 8.03 -0.26 13.76
CA THR A 23 7.11 0.11 14.84
C THR A 23 5.65 0.15 14.38
N ALA A 24 5.35 0.60 13.16
CA ALA A 24 3.98 0.66 12.66
C ALA A 24 3.42 -0.75 12.37
N LEU A 25 4.27 -1.64 11.84
CA LEU A 25 3.90 -3.06 11.64
C LEU A 25 3.69 -3.78 12.97
N GLU A 26 4.51 -3.47 13.98
CA GLU A 26 4.33 -3.96 15.34
C GLU A 26 3.02 -3.46 15.97
N GLU A 27 2.69 -2.17 15.81
CA GLU A 27 1.42 -1.61 16.28
C GLU A 27 0.22 -2.27 15.59
N LEU A 28 0.29 -2.46 14.27
CA LEU A 28 -0.75 -3.17 13.52
C LEU A 28 -0.94 -4.60 14.01
N ARG A 29 0.15 -5.33 14.28
CA ARG A 29 0.08 -6.69 14.82
C ARG A 29 -0.53 -6.73 16.21
N ASN A 30 -0.16 -5.79 17.08
CA ASN A 30 -0.58 -5.80 18.48
C ASN A 30 -2.01 -5.27 18.66
N LYS A 31 -2.47 -4.40 17.75
CA LYS A 31 -3.78 -3.73 17.82
C LYS A 31 -4.43 -3.58 16.44
N PRO A 32 -4.77 -4.68 15.76
CA PRO A 32 -5.21 -4.64 14.36
C PRO A 32 -6.46 -3.80 14.16
N ASP A 33 -7.44 -3.88 15.07
CA ASP A 33 -8.70 -3.14 14.94
C ASP A 33 -8.57 -1.63 15.16
N GLU A 34 -7.58 -1.18 15.95
CA GLU A 34 -7.29 0.25 16.17
C GLU A 34 -6.38 0.80 15.05
N ALA A 35 -5.30 0.09 14.73
CA ALA A 35 -4.28 0.56 13.80
C ALA A 35 -4.61 0.29 12.33
N GLY A 36 -5.43 -0.73 12.03
CA GLY A 36 -5.81 -1.13 10.68
C GLY A 36 -6.54 -0.06 9.87
N PRO A 37 -7.59 0.58 10.43
CA PRO A 37 -8.27 1.69 9.77
C PRO A 37 -7.35 2.88 9.47
N ILE A 38 -6.44 3.22 10.37
CA ILE A 38 -5.43 4.28 10.19
C ILE A 38 -4.49 3.90 9.05
N TRP A 39 -3.96 2.68 9.12
CA TRP A 39 -3.02 2.14 8.14
C TRP A 39 -3.58 2.23 6.71
N LEU A 40 -4.84 1.84 6.48
CA LEU A 40 -5.47 1.90 5.15
C LEU A 40 -6.07 3.28 4.80
N GLY A 41 -5.83 4.30 5.62
CA GLY A 41 -6.37 5.65 5.43
C GLY A 41 -7.89 5.69 5.38
N MET A 42 -8.56 4.85 6.18
CA MET A 42 -10.02 4.72 6.17
C MET A 42 -10.72 5.70 7.09
N GLU A 43 -10.01 6.31 8.04
CA GLU A 43 -10.57 7.21 9.05
C GLU A 43 -11.40 8.37 8.47
N SER A 44 -11.06 8.83 7.26
CA SER A 44 -11.75 9.92 6.58
C SER A 44 -12.50 9.49 5.31
N THR A 45 -12.41 8.22 4.92
CA THR A 45 -12.96 7.73 3.63
C THR A 45 -14.04 6.67 3.78
N ALA A 46 -14.25 6.16 5.00
CA ALA A 46 -15.26 5.16 5.31
C ALA A 46 -16.26 5.70 6.35
N ALA A 47 -17.54 5.34 6.20
CA ALA A 47 -18.58 5.65 7.18
C ALA A 47 -18.42 4.83 8.48
N ASP A 48 -17.98 3.57 8.33
CA ASP A 48 -17.59 2.68 9.43
C ASP A 48 -16.22 2.06 9.12
N PRO A 49 -15.12 2.74 9.48
CA PRO A 49 -13.78 2.27 9.19
C PRO A 49 -13.44 0.92 9.84
N GLY A 50 -14.03 0.62 11.01
CA GLY A 50 -13.76 -0.60 11.77
C GLY A 50 -14.38 -1.84 11.12
N ASP A 51 -15.66 -1.76 10.75
CA ASP A 51 -16.33 -2.89 10.10
C ASP A 51 -15.81 -3.14 8.68
N ILE A 52 -15.42 -2.08 7.94
CA ILE A 52 -14.77 -2.24 6.64
C ILE A 52 -13.37 -2.85 6.82
N TYR A 53 -12.59 -2.41 7.80
CA TYR A 53 -11.29 -3.02 8.09
C TYR A 53 -11.43 -4.50 8.40
N ARG A 54 -12.42 -4.91 9.21
CA ARG A 54 -12.63 -6.32 9.54
C ARG A 54 -12.91 -7.17 8.30
N GLN A 55 -13.70 -6.66 7.36
CA GLN A 55 -13.96 -7.34 6.08
C GLN A 55 -12.70 -7.44 5.21
N ILE A 56 -11.90 -6.38 5.16
CA ILE A 56 -10.62 -6.38 4.42
C ILE A 56 -9.65 -7.38 5.07
N LYS A 57 -9.53 -7.37 6.40
CA LYS A 57 -8.69 -8.31 7.16
C LYS A 57 -9.09 -9.74 6.84
N GLU A 58 -10.37 -10.07 6.96
CA GLU A 58 -10.91 -11.40 6.64
C GLU A 58 -10.58 -11.81 5.19
N PHE A 59 -10.77 -10.91 4.22
CA PHE A 59 -10.55 -11.22 2.82
C PHE A 59 -9.07 -11.49 2.48
N TYR A 60 -8.15 -10.65 2.97
CA TYR A 60 -6.73 -10.75 2.59
C TYR A 60 -5.92 -11.69 3.49
N PHE A 61 -6.27 -11.77 4.77
CA PHE A 61 -5.48 -12.47 5.77
C PHE A 61 -6.19 -13.74 6.29
N GLY A 62 -7.51 -13.82 6.21
CA GLY A 62 -8.29 -14.93 6.78
C GLY A 62 -7.97 -15.09 8.27
N ASP A 63 -7.55 -16.30 8.65
CA ASP A 63 -7.14 -16.63 10.01
C ASP A 63 -5.73 -16.10 10.39
N GLN A 64 -4.98 -15.52 9.45
CA GLN A 64 -3.64 -14.98 9.73
C GLN A 64 -3.71 -13.56 10.31
N GLU A 65 -2.83 -13.25 11.26
CA GLU A 65 -2.70 -11.89 11.76
C GLU A 65 -1.77 -11.05 10.87
N PRO A 66 -2.11 -9.77 10.59
CA PRO A 66 -1.22 -8.87 9.85
C PRO A 66 0.12 -8.67 10.55
N GLY A 67 1.22 -8.85 9.83
CA GLY A 67 2.57 -8.62 10.33
C GLY A 67 3.67 -9.03 9.35
N LEU A 68 4.89 -9.17 9.84
CA LEU A 68 6.07 -9.51 9.02
C LEU A 68 5.94 -10.87 8.30
N THR A 69 5.24 -11.83 8.91
CA THR A 69 5.02 -13.17 8.33
C THR A 69 3.96 -13.19 7.24
N SER A 70 3.16 -12.13 7.11
CA SER A 70 2.08 -11.98 6.12
C SER A 70 2.38 -10.85 5.12
N ILE A 71 3.67 -10.61 4.83
CA ILE A 71 4.11 -9.47 4.01
C ILE A 71 3.51 -9.50 2.60
N HIS A 72 3.25 -10.69 2.05
CA HIS A 72 2.62 -10.82 0.73
C HIS A 72 1.16 -10.34 0.74
N GLN A 73 0.38 -10.71 1.75
CA GLN A 73 -1.00 -10.25 1.95
C GLN A 73 -1.03 -8.75 2.17
N PHE A 74 -0.07 -8.24 2.94
CA PHE A 74 0.12 -6.82 3.18
C PHE A 74 0.35 -6.04 1.88
N ASN A 75 1.30 -6.48 1.05
CA ASN A 75 1.57 -5.84 -0.24
C ASN A 75 0.34 -5.87 -1.17
N LYS A 76 -0.44 -6.96 -1.14
CA LYS A 76 -1.66 -7.09 -1.96
C LYS A 76 -2.72 -6.07 -1.55
N VAL A 77 -3.07 -5.99 -0.26
CA VAL A 77 -4.12 -5.07 0.20
C VAL A 77 -3.74 -3.61 -0.03
N GLU A 78 -2.47 -3.25 0.15
CA GLU A 78 -2.01 -1.90 -0.15
C GLU A 78 -2.01 -1.59 -1.65
N GLY A 79 -1.55 -2.55 -2.46
CA GLY A 79 -1.62 -2.47 -3.91
C GLY A 79 -3.04 -2.16 -4.37
N ASP A 80 -4.00 -2.93 -3.85
CA ASP A 80 -5.40 -2.78 -4.21
C ASP A 80 -6.02 -1.48 -3.70
N ARG A 81 -5.71 -1.11 -2.45
CA ARG A 81 -6.22 0.10 -1.80
C ARG A 81 -5.71 1.38 -2.45
N TYR A 82 -4.42 1.47 -2.71
CA TYR A 82 -3.78 2.73 -3.13
C TYR A 82 -3.61 2.87 -4.64
N PHE A 83 -3.52 1.76 -5.38
CA PHE A 83 -3.20 1.81 -6.80
C PHE A 83 -4.31 1.18 -7.65
N VAL A 84 -4.58 -0.11 -7.48
CA VAL A 84 -5.41 -0.88 -8.44
C VAL A 84 -6.82 -0.31 -8.54
N THR A 85 -7.47 -0.04 -7.40
CA THR A 85 -8.86 0.47 -7.39
C THR A 85 -8.98 1.81 -8.11
N GLY A 86 -8.03 2.73 -7.89
CA GLY A 86 -8.02 4.05 -8.53
C GLY A 86 -7.76 3.97 -10.03
N VAL A 87 -6.81 3.13 -10.44
CA VAL A 87 -6.51 2.87 -11.87
C VAL A 87 -7.74 2.28 -12.56
N ASP A 88 -8.42 1.32 -11.93
CA ASP A 88 -9.63 0.69 -12.50
C ASP A 88 -10.79 1.65 -12.66
N ALA A 89 -11.03 2.49 -11.64
CA ALA A 89 -12.04 3.53 -11.72
C ALA A 89 -11.73 4.53 -12.84
N ALA A 90 -10.48 4.96 -12.98
CA ALA A 90 -10.07 5.89 -14.02
C ALA A 90 -10.22 5.28 -15.43
N VAL A 91 -9.76 4.05 -15.63
CA VAL A 91 -9.88 3.35 -16.92
C VAL A 91 -11.34 3.23 -17.33
N LYS A 92 -12.23 2.83 -16.40
CA LYS A 92 -13.68 2.73 -16.67
C LYS A 92 -14.27 4.09 -17.02
N ALA A 93 -14.00 5.12 -16.22
CA ALA A 93 -14.52 6.46 -16.49
C ALA A 93 -14.09 6.99 -17.86
N HIS A 94 -12.82 6.79 -18.24
CA HIS A 94 -12.32 7.19 -19.57
C HIS A 94 -12.93 6.36 -20.71
N ALA A 95 -13.14 5.06 -20.50
CA ALA A 95 -13.75 4.19 -21.50
C ALA A 95 -15.26 4.49 -21.72
N GLU A 96 -15.95 4.96 -20.69
CA GLU A 96 -17.39 5.28 -20.76
C GLU A 96 -17.67 6.58 -21.50
N VAL A 97 -16.82 7.61 -21.34
CA VAL A 97 -17.07 8.95 -21.90
C VAL A 97 -16.17 9.32 -23.07
N GLY A 98 -15.02 8.66 -23.22
CA GLY A 98 -14.00 8.99 -24.21
C GLY A 98 -14.26 8.36 -25.58
N LEU A 99 -13.82 9.04 -26.63
CA LEU A 99 -13.77 8.48 -28.00
C LEU A 99 -12.39 7.87 -28.34
N ALA A 100 -11.39 8.14 -27.51
CA ALA A 100 -10.03 7.63 -27.69
C ALA A 100 -9.89 6.22 -27.09
N PRO A 101 -9.06 5.33 -27.69
CA PRO A 101 -8.74 4.04 -27.09
C PRO A 101 -8.06 4.18 -25.73
N VAL A 102 -8.48 3.37 -24.75
CA VAL A 102 -7.90 3.32 -23.40
C VAL A 102 -7.20 1.97 -23.22
N TYR A 103 -5.97 1.98 -22.71
CA TYR A 103 -5.18 0.78 -22.47
C TYR A 103 -4.77 0.70 -21.00
N LYS A 104 -4.87 -0.49 -20.41
CA LYS A 104 -4.38 -0.83 -19.07
C LYS A 104 -3.37 -1.96 -19.21
N TYR A 105 -2.26 -1.87 -18.49
CA TYR A 105 -1.25 -2.93 -18.41
C TYR A 105 -0.88 -3.20 -16.94
N VAL A 106 -0.36 -4.40 -16.69
CA VAL A 106 0.18 -4.82 -15.39
C VAL A 106 1.61 -5.29 -15.62
N ILE A 107 2.54 -4.83 -14.77
CA ILE A 107 3.93 -5.26 -14.81
C ILE A 107 4.14 -6.23 -13.65
N GLU A 108 4.33 -7.51 -13.98
CA GLU A 108 4.56 -8.57 -12.98
C GLU A 108 6.05 -8.93 -12.84
N GLN A 109 6.93 -8.28 -13.60
CA GLN A 109 8.35 -8.57 -13.57
C GLN A 109 8.97 -8.06 -12.26
N PRO A 110 9.46 -8.95 -11.38
CA PRO A 110 10.20 -8.52 -10.20
C PRO A 110 11.51 -7.83 -10.64
N PRO A 111 11.93 -6.76 -9.97
CA PRO A 111 13.19 -6.10 -10.31
C PRO A 111 14.35 -7.07 -10.05
N SER A 112 15.34 -7.10 -10.96
CA SER A 112 16.53 -7.94 -10.82
C SER A 112 17.38 -7.58 -9.58
N ILE A 113 17.14 -6.42 -8.99
CA ILE A 113 17.69 -6.01 -7.70
C ILE A 113 16.56 -5.37 -6.90
N ALA A 114 16.23 -5.96 -5.75
CA ALA A 114 15.22 -5.42 -4.86
C ALA A 114 15.73 -4.11 -4.21
N THR A 115 15.19 -2.97 -4.63
CA THR A 115 15.44 -1.65 -3.99
C THR A 115 15.29 -1.68 -2.46
N PRO A 116 14.32 -2.40 -1.87
CA PRO A 116 14.22 -2.54 -0.41
C PRO A 116 15.44 -3.22 0.23
N ALA A 117 16.03 -4.24 -0.41
CA ALA A 117 17.25 -4.88 0.10
C ALA A 117 18.47 -3.95 0.02
N ILE A 118 18.55 -3.12 -1.03
CA ILE A 118 19.58 -2.07 -1.13
C ILE A 118 19.39 -1.02 -0.01
N VAL A 119 18.16 -0.55 0.20
CA VAL A 119 17.87 0.49 1.19
C VAL A 119 18.06 -0.04 2.62
N ALA A 120 17.57 -1.24 2.93
CA ALA A 120 17.76 -1.86 4.23
C ALA A 120 19.24 -2.16 4.52
N GLY A 121 19.99 -2.65 3.53
CA GLY A 121 21.44 -2.82 3.65
C GLY A 121 22.16 -1.48 3.90
N LYS A 122 21.73 -0.39 3.25
CA LYS A 122 22.26 0.96 3.49
C LYS A 122 21.88 1.53 4.85
N MET A 123 20.74 1.12 5.43
CA MET A 123 20.27 1.56 6.75
C MET A 123 20.80 0.67 7.90
N GLY A 124 21.63 -0.33 7.62
CA GLY A 124 22.22 -1.22 8.63
C GLY A 124 21.23 -2.24 9.21
N ASN A 125 20.06 -2.40 8.62
CA ASN A 125 19.04 -3.32 9.11
C ASN A 125 19.28 -4.74 8.57
N LYS A 126 20.00 -5.55 9.36
CA LYS A 126 20.40 -6.91 9.01
C LYS A 126 19.22 -7.88 8.83
N GLU A 127 18.06 -7.55 9.38
CA GLU A 127 16.88 -8.42 9.37
C GLU A 127 16.06 -8.34 8.08
N LEU A 128 16.37 -7.43 7.15
CA LEU A 128 15.64 -7.33 5.87
C LEU A 128 16.46 -7.84 4.67
N HIS A 129 17.68 -8.35 4.92
CA HIS A 129 18.56 -8.88 3.87
C HIS A 129 18.02 -10.14 3.16
N HIS A 130 17.01 -10.78 3.75
CA HIS A 130 16.40 -12.01 3.24
C HIS A 130 15.01 -11.79 2.62
N LEU A 131 14.59 -10.53 2.39
CA LEU A 131 13.44 -10.24 1.54
C LEU A 131 13.83 -10.43 0.06
N THR A 132 13.94 -11.69 -0.36
CA THR A 132 14.01 -12.07 -1.76
C THR A 132 12.63 -11.91 -2.37
N TRP A 133 12.45 -10.92 -3.23
CA TRP A 133 11.25 -10.83 -4.06
C TRP A 133 11.32 -11.92 -5.12
N GLY A 134 10.51 -12.97 -4.99
CA GLY A 134 10.28 -13.94 -6.07
C GLY A 134 10.98 -15.31 -5.98
N GLU A 135 11.30 -15.82 -4.79
CA GLU A 135 11.63 -17.24 -4.63
C GLU A 135 10.67 -17.88 -3.61
N GLY A 136 9.45 -18.17 -4.07
CA GLY A 136 8.40 -18.79 -3.28
C GLY A 136 7.24 -19.16 -4.21
N ASP A 137 7.37 -20.36 -4.77
CA ASP A 137 6.51 -21.11 -5.71
C ASP A 137 6.51 -20.70 -7.20
#